data_AF-A0A1S9A2Z4-F1
#
_entry.id   AF-A0A1S9A2Z4-F1
#
_cell.length_a   1.000
_cell.length_b   1.000
_cell.length_c   1.000
_cell.angle_alpha   90.00
_cell.angle_beta   90.00
_cell.angle_gamma   90.00
#
_symmetry.space_group_name_H-M   'P 1'
#
loop_
_entity.id
_entity.type
_entity.pdbx_description
1 polymer ?
#
loop_
_entity_poly.entity_id
_entity_poly.type
_entity_poly.pdbx_seq_one_letter_code
_entity_poly.pdbx_strand_id
1 'polypeptide(L)'
;MSIKNTYRLLVNKYDLFTVFQIWRSGKKYTTKILNQNYVTTTPTVHFIHRYITNNTGDKVCGYYQYFLSEFDQYKCIVHDVNRVDFSLIKKNDVILVGGGGLLNAMPEWNYNINKAAKKAGKAVVWSAGFNSNAKQKINKKVDFKAFDLVAVRDFKYNDFRYVPCATCALPELQQEYPVKRYIGVVAHKDVPHHLPQEIHEFDKITNSASLKEMIAFIGSSEVVLTNSYHAVYWSILMKKKCILFAPRSEKYDFYKYPPVLFSGDLAKDISQAVIYPDALKESQALTDEFVQDIKSLIEKKGNY
;
A
#
# COMPACT_ATOMS: atom_id res chain seq x y z
N MET A 1 13.49 2.32 31.24
CA MET A 1 12.98 2.44 29.85
C MET A 1 13.97 3.27 29.04
N SER A 2 14.40 2.84 27.85
CA SER A 2 15.41 3.60 27.08
C SER A 2 14.88 4.96 26.62
N ILE A 3 15.76 5.96 26.46
CA ILE A 3 15.41 7.30 25.95
C ILE A 3 14.64 7.20 24.62
N LYS A 4 15.06 6.28 23.74
CA LYS A 4 14.40 5.99 22.47
C LYS A 4 12.95 5.53 22.66
N ASN A 5 12.69 4.68 23.64
CA ASN A 5 11.34 4.19 23.94
C ASN A 5 10.47 5.31 24.52
N THR A 6 11.02 6.12 25.44
CA THR A 6 10.32 7.27 26.02
C THR A 6 9.93 8.28 24.94
N TYR A 7 10.85 8.65 24.05
CA TYR A 7 10.56 9.56 22.94
C TYR A 7 9.48 9.01 22.00
N ARG A 8 9.50 7.69 21.71
CA ARG A 8 8.47 7.06 20.88
C ARG A 8 7.08 7.10 21.52
N LEU A 9 7.00 6.96 22.85
CA LEU A 9 5.75 7.14 23.58
C LEU A 9 5.24 8.59 23.48
N LEU A 10 6.13 9.57 23.59
CA LEU A 10 5.78 10.99 23.45
C LEU A 10 5.26 11.31 22.04
N VAL A 11 5.94 10.83 20.99
CA VAL A 11 5.47 10.95 19.60
C VAL A 11 4.07 10.39 19.45
N ASN A 12 3.81 9.19 19.98
CA ASN A 12 2.50 8.56 19.88
C ASN A 12 1.38 9.30 20.64
N LYS A 13 1.72 10.01 21.73
CA LYS A 13 0.74 10.64 22.63
C LYS A 13 0.49 12.11 22.35
N TYR A 14 1.49 12.86 21.86
CA TYR A 14 1.44 14.32 21.79
C TYR A 14 1.79 14.84 20.39
N ASP A 15 0.91 15.68 19.85
CA ASP A 15 1.07 16.26 18.51
C ASP A 15 2.34 17.09 18.38
N LEU A 16 2.77 17.80 19.44
CA LEU A 16 4.02 18.56 19.43
C LEU A 16 5.23 17.68 19.06
N PHE A 17 5.33 16.49 19.69
CA PHE A 17 6.42 15.55 19.44
C PHE A 17 6.28 14.87 18.08
N THR A 18 5.06 14.58 17.64
CA THR A 18 4.80 14.09 16.26
C THR A 18 5.28 15.10 15.22
N VAL A 19 4.89 16.36 15.34
CA VAL A 19 5.28 17.44 14.42
C VAL A 19 6.80 17.63 14.43
N PHE A 20 7.42 17.64 15.60
CA PHE A 20 8.87 17.71 15.73
C PHE A 20 9.58 16.53 15.04
N GLN A 21 9.07 15.30 15.21
CA GLN A 21 9.61 14.11 14.56
C GLN A 21 9.49 14.17 13.02
N ILE A 22 8.35 14.64 12.51
CA ILE A 22 8.14 14.87 11.08
C ILE A 22 9.13 15.92 10.56
N TRP A 23 9.22 17.07 11.23
CA TRP A 23 10.14 18.15 10.86
C TRP A 23 11.60 17.68 10.81
N ARG A 24 12.06 16.97 11.84
CA ARG A 24 13.43 16.43 11.93
C ARG A 24 13.77 15.46 10.80
N SER A 25 12.77 14.73 10.31
CA SER A 25 12.94 13.77 9.20
C SER A 25 12.70 14.38 7.82
N GLY A 26 12.25 15.64 7.76
CA GLY A 26 11.56 16.21 6.61
C GLY A 26 12.42 16.49 5.38
N LYS A 27 13.71 16.82 5.53
CA LYS A 27 14.58 17.21 4.40
C LYS A 27 14.72 16.12 3.32
N LYS A 28 14.45 14.86 3.66
CA LYS A 28 14.53 13.70 2.75
C LYS A 28 13.31 13.54 1.84
N TYR A 29 12.16 14.11 2.22
CA TYR A 29 10.88 13.83 1.57
C TYR A 29 10.43 15.04 0.77
N THR A 30 10.58 14.96 -0.55
CA THR A 30 10.14 15.98 -1.51
C THR A 30 8.72 15.72 -1.98
N THR A 31 8.10 16.69 -2.66
CA THR A 31 6.85 16.50 -3.41
C THR A 31 7.15 16.30 -4.89
N LYS A 32 6.24 15.66 -5.63
CA LYS A 32 6.34 15.49 -7.09
C LYS A 32 5.12 16.10 -7.76
N ILE A 33 5.32 16.99 -8.74
CA ILE A 33 4.24 17.46 -9.62
C ILE A 33 4.19 16.51 -10.82
N LEU A 34 3.00 16.01 -11.17
CA LEU A 34 2.87 14.97 -12.20
C LEU A 34 2.53 15.51 -13.58
N ASN A 35 1.70 16.55 -13.66
CA ASN A 35 1.29 17.16 -14.92
C ASN A 35 1.51 18.68 -14.89
N GLN A 36 1.84 19.23 -16.04
CA GLN A 36 2.12 20.65 -16.24
C GLN A 36 1.00 21.36 -17.00
N ASN A 37 0.21 20.61 -17.76
CA ASN A 37 -0.89 21.11 -18.59
C ASN A 37 -2.22 20.76 -17.91
N TYR A 38 -2.69 21.63 -17.02
CA TYR A 38 -3.96 21.47 -16.30
C TYR A 38 -4.77 22.75 -16.34
N VAL A 39 -6.09 22.62 -16.12
CA VAL A 39 -6.99 23.76 -16.08
C VAL A 39 -6.85 24.45 -14.71
N THR A 40 -6.40 25.70 -14.68
CA THR A 40 -6.05 26.42 -13.45
C THR A 40 -7.23 26.73 -12.52
N THR A 41 -8.45 26.61 -13.01
CA THR A 41 -9.69 26.81 -12.25
C THR A 41 -10.22 25.53 -11.60
N THR A 42 -9.64 24.36 -11.92
CA THR A 42 -10.00 23.08 -11.32
C THR A 42 -9.28 22.87 -9.99
N PRO A 43 -9.79 22.01 -9.10
CA PRO A 43 -9.09 21.67 -7.86
C PRO A 43 -7.74 20.98 -8.13
N THR A 44 -6.79 21.11 -7.20
CA THR A 44 -5.57 20.29 -7.20
C THR A 44 -5.91 18.92 -6.61
N VAL A 45 -5.39 17.85 -7.21
CA VAL A 45 -5.48 16.47 -6.70
C VAL A 45 -4.15 16.10 -6.05
N HIS A 46 -4.20 15.76 -4.75
CA HIS A 46 -3.04 15.40 -3.95
C HIS A 46 -3.03 13.90 -3.66
N PHE A 47 -2.06 13.18 -4.20
CA PHE A 47 -1.81 11.78 -3.88
C PHE A 47 -0.91 11.66 -2.65
N ILE A 48 -1.33 10.89 -1.65
CA ILE A 48 -0.53 10.62 -0.44
C ILE A 48 -0.30 9.12 -0.33
N HIS A 49 0.96 8.71 -0.48
CA HIS A 49 1.38 7.32 -0.28
C HIS A 49 2.86 7.23 0.12
N ARG A 50 3.43 6.03 0.21
CA ARG A 50 4.84 5.84 0.59
C ARG A 50 5.71 5.54 -0.62
N TYR A 51 6.30 6.56 -1.26
CA TYR A 51 7.14 6.34 -2.45
C TYR A 51 8.65 6.51 -2.21
N ILE A 52 9.07 7.20 -1.15
CA ILE A 52 10.48 7.36 -0.78
C ILE A 52 10.85 6.25 0.20
N THR A 53 11.10 5.07 -0.35
CA THR A 53 11.39 3.82 0.37
C THR A 53 12.19 2.86 -0.51
N ASN A 54 12.82 1.85 0.08
CA ASN A 54 13.45 0.77 -0.67
C ASN A 54 12.52 -0.44 -0.86
N ASN A 55 11.30 -0.39 -0.35
CA ASN A 55 10.28 -1.42 -0.61
C ASN A 55 9.62 -1.16 -1.97
N THR A 56 9.80 -2.08 -2.91
CA THR A 56 9.29 -1.96 -4.28
C THR A 56 7.78 -1.90 -4.33
N GLY A 57 7.09 -2.71 -3.53
CA GLY A 57 5.64 -2.69 -3.50
C GLY A 57 5.06 -1.35 -3.03
N ASP A 58 5.68 -0.73 -2.02
CA ASP A 58 5.27 0.60 -1.54
C ASP A 58 5.55 1.69 -2.60
N LYS A 59 6.67 1.60 -3.33
CA LYS A 59 7.00 2.53 -4.43
C LYS A 59 5.94 2.52 -5.54
N VAL A 60 5.53 1.33 -5.97
CA VAL A 60 4.71 1.18 -7.19
C VAL A 60 3.21 1.24 -6.91
N CYS A 61 2.77 1.10 -5.65
CA CYS A 61 1.34 1.14 -5.33
C CYS A 61 0.68 2.52 -5.42
N GLY A 62 1.41 3.57 -5.79
CA GLY A 62 0.84 4.90 -6.02
C GLY A 62 -0.03 4.93 -7.29
N TYR A 63 -1.33 5.14 -7.13
CA TYR A 63 -2.36 5.05 -8.19
C TYR A 63 -2.11 5.88 -9.44
N TYR A 64 -1.50 7.05 -9.28
CA TYR A 64 -1.15 7.89 -10.42
C TYR A 64 -0.19 7.20 -11.40
N GLN A 65 0.41 6.06 -11.05
CA GLN A 65 1.23 5.30 -12.00
C GLN A 65 0.38 4.59 -13.07
N TYR A 66 -0.91 4.40 -12.81
CA TYR A 66 -1.81 3.61 -13.65
C TYR A 66 -3.03 4.39 -14.12
N PHE A 67 -3.48 5.36 -13.32
CA PHE A 67 -4.73 6.08 -13.53
C PHE A 67 -4.55 7.59 -13.72
N LEU A 68 -3.33 8.07 -14.04
CA LEU A 68 -3.08 9.51 -14.19
C LEU A 68 -3.97 10.14 -15.27
N SER A 69 -4.24 9.40 -16.36
CA SER A 69 -5.10 9.85 -17.46
C SER A 69 -6.51 10.26 -17.02
N GLU A 70 -7.01 9.67 -15.94
CA GLU A 70 -8.31 10.01 -15.35
C GLU A 70 -8.30 11.35 -14.61
N PHE A 71 -7.11 11.91 -14.37
CA PHE A 71 -6.89 13.15 -13.63
C PHE A 71 -6.07 14.19 -14.42
N ASP A 72 -5.81 13.99 -15.71
CA ASP A 72 -4.91 14.84 -16.51
C ASP A 72 -5.35 16.31 -16.58
N GLN A 73 -6.65 16.58 -16.44
CA GLN A 73 -7.22 17.93 -16.40
C GLN A 73 -6.90 18.70 -15.09
N TYR A 74 -6.56 18.00 -14.00
CA TYR A 74 -6.31 18.57 -12.68
C TYR A 74 -4.83 18.70 -12.40
N LYS A 75 -4.39 19.75 -11.71
CA LYS A 75 -3.03 19.76 -11.16
C LYS A 75 -2.85 18.58 -10.20
N CYS A 76 -1.89 17.71 -10.46
CA CYS A 76 -1.63 16.51 -9.65
C CYS A 76 -0.30 16.62 -8.89
N ILE A 77 -0.35 16.49 -7.56
CA ILE A 77 0.82 16.55 -6.67
C ILE A 77 0.90 15.26 -5.84
N VAL A 78 2.08 14.67 -5.75
CA VAL A 78 2.36 13.52 -4.89
C VAL A 78 3.13 13.96 -3.66
N HIS A 79 2.70 13.47 -2.51
CA HIS A 79 3.36 13.62 -1.22
C HIS A 79 3.76 12.24 -0.68
N ASP A 80 4.94 12.17 -0.07
CA ASP A 80 5.31 11.00 0.72
C ASP A 80 4.64 11.11 2.09
N VAL A 81 4.01 10.03 2.56
CA VAL A 81 3.27 10.01 3.83
C VAL A 81 4.12 10.38 5.06
N ASN A 82 5.46 10.28 5.00
CA ASN A 82 6.30 10.78 6.10
C ASN A 82 6.31 12.30 6.20
N ARG A 83 6.05 13.01 5.10
CA ARG A 83 5.99 14.47 5.06
C ARG A 83 5.03 14.94 3.97
N VAL A 84 3.84 15.33 4.41
CA VAL A 84 2.90 16.07 3.57
C VAL A 84 3.21 17.56 3.68
N ASP A 85 3.28 18.24 2.54
CA ASP A 85 3.42 19.70 2.49
C ASP A 85 2.04 20.34 2.56
N PHE A 86 1.60 20.63 3.78
CA PHE A 86 0.29 21.22 4.03
C PHE A 86 0.16 22.65 3.49
N SER A 87 1.24 23.33 3.09
CA SER A 87 1.13 24.67 2.50
C SER A 87 0.58 24.62 1.07
N LEU A 88 0.71 23.47 0.41
CA LEU A 88 0.24 23.25 -0.96
C LEU A 88 -1.23 22.83 -1.06
N ILE A 89 -1.83 22.38 0.05
CA ILE A 89 -3.22 21.89 0.08
C ILE A 89 -4.15 23.06 0.41
N LYS A 90 -5.20 23.26 -0.37
CA LYS A 90 -6.22 24.30 -0.19
C LYS A 90 -7.58 23.67 0.09
N LYS A 91 -8.53 24.50 0.56
CA LYS A 91 -9.89 24.06 0.94
C LYS A 91 -10.72 23.54 -0.24
N ASN A 92 -10.38 23.92 -1.48
CA ASN A 92 -11.04 23.41 -2.67
C ASN A 92 -10.34 22.19 -3.28
N ASP A 93 -9.18 21.78 -2.77
CA ASP A 93 -8.42 20.65 -3.31
C ASP A 93 -9.01 19.30 -2.89
N VAL A 94 -8.54 18.25 -3.56
CA VAL A 94 -8.90 16.85 -3.30
C VAL A 94 -7.68 16.12 -2.78
N ILE A 95 -7.82 15.33 -1.73
CA ILE A 95 -6.78 14.36 -1.34
C ILE A 95 -7.19 12.93 -1.66
N LEU A 96 -6.24 12.15 -2.16
CA LEU A 96 -6.34 10.72 -2.41
C LEU A 96 -5.25 10.02 -1.59
N VAL A 97 -5.63 9.41 -0.47
CA VAL A 97 -4.74 8.65 0.41
C VAL A 97 -4.83 7.19 0.03
N GLY A 98 -3.73 6.57 -0.40
CA GLY A 98 -3.90 5.23 -0.94
C GLY A 98 -2.62 4.46 -1.24
N GLY A 99 -2.80 3.17 -1.48
CA GLY A 99 -1.72 2.21 -1.67
C GLY A 99 -1.02 1.90 -0.35
N GLY A 100 -0.23 0.82 -0.34
CA GLY A 100 0.63 0.47 0.79
C GLY A 100 -0.10 0.15 2.10
N GLY A 101 0.65 -0.20 3.14
CA GLY A 101 0.12 -0.45 4.49
C GLY A 101 0.25 0.80 5.35
N LEU A 102 -0.57 1.81 5.07
CA LEU A 102 -0.46 3.15 5.67
C LEU A 102 -1.28 3.33 6.94
N LEU A 103 -2.47 2.73 6.99
CA LEU A 103 -3.46 2.98 8.03
C LEU A 103 -2.99 2.32 9.32
N ASN A 104 -2.87 3.12 10.38
CA ASN A 104 -2.40 2.63 11.68
C ASN A 104 -1.04 1.90 11.59
N ALA A 105 -0.15 2.37 10.72
CA ALA A 105 1.23 1.91 10.70
C ALA A 105 2.11 2.72 11.67
N MET A 106 1.94 4.04 11.68
CA MET A 106 2.73 4.97 12.49
C MET A 106 1.91 6.20 12.92
N PRO A 107 2.11 6.74 14.14
CA PRO A 107 1.44 7.97 14.59
C PRO A 107 1.68 9.17 13.66
N GLU A 108 2.89 9.31 13.12
CA GLU A 108 3.26 10.38 12.20
C GLU A 108 2.48 10.32 10.88
N TRP A 109 2.25 9.10 10.36
CA TRP A 109 1.48 8.91 9.12
C TRP A 109 0.01 9.22 9.36
N ASN A 110 -0.55 8.71 10.45
CA ASN A 110 -1.93 9.01 10.83
C ASN A 110 -2.15 10.51 11.09
N TYR A 111 -1.17 11.21 11.68
CA TYR A 111 -1.19 12.67 11.79
C TYR A 111 -1.28 13.33 10.40
N ASN A 112 -0.40 12.94 9.48
CA ASN A 112 -0.34 13.54 8.15
C ASN A 112 -1.62 13.29 7.33
N ILE A 113 -2.12 12.05 7.35
CA ILE A 113 -3.37 11.63 6.70
C ILE A 113 -4.54 12.46 7.24
N ASN A 114 -4.73 12.51 8.57
CA ASN A 114 -5.85 13.23 9.19
C ASN A 114 -5.77 14.74 8.92
N LYS A 115 -4.57 15.33 8.99
CA LYS A 115 -4.39 16.76 8.78
C LYS A 115 -4.60 17.16 7.32
N ALA A 116 -4.19 16.32 6.37
CA ALA A 116 -4.47 16.54 4.96
C ALA A 116 -5.99 16.48 4.70
N ALA A 117 -6.67 15.46 5.24
CA ALA A 117 -8.10 15.25 5.03
C ALA A 117 -8.93 16.45 5.52
N LYS A 118 -8.61 16.95 6.72
CA LYS A 118 -9.29 18.11 7.32
C LYS A 118 -9.00 19.44 6.62
N LYS A 119 -7.97 19.49 5.77
CA LYS A 119 -7.56 20.72 5.08
C LYS A 119 -8.14 20.82 3.68
N ALA A 120 -8.28 19.69 2.99
CA ALA A 120 -8.87 19.61 1.66
C ALA A 120 -10.40 19.73 1.71
N GLY A 121 -10.99 20.01 0.56
CA GLY A 121 -12.46 20.07 0.42
C GLY A 121 -13.08 18.70 0.24
N LYS A 122 -12.35 17.79 -0.38
CA LYS A 122 -12.73 16.39 -0.56
C LYS A 122 -11.58 15.48 -0.18
N ALA A 123 -11.87 14.36 0.47
CA ALA A 123 -10.87 13.41 0.91
C ALA A 123 -11.31 11.97 0.67
N VAL A 124 -10.42 11.19 0.05
CA VAL A 124 -10.66 9.78 -0.28
C VAL A 124 -9.59 8.89 0.31
N VAL A 125 -9.98 7.75 0.88
CA VAL A 125 -9.09 6.61 1.08
C VAL A 125 -9.27 5.64 -0.08
N TRP A 126 -8.21 5.45 -0.87
CA TRP A 126 -8.18 4.57 -2.03
C TRP A 126 -7.30 3.35 -1.73
N SER A 127 -7.91 2.29 -1.23
CA SER A 127 -7.28 1.02 -0.82
C SER A 127 -5.99 1.12 0.01
N ALA A 128 -5.84 2.16 0.83
CA ALA A 128 -4.80 2.14 1.86
C ALA A 128 -5.06 0.94 2.79
N GLY A 129 -4.01 0.18 3.11
CA GLY A 129 -4.14 -0.98 3.97
C GLY A 129 -3.82 -0.69 5.43
N PHE A 130 -4.42 -1.46 6.32
CA PHE A 130 -4.04 -1.50 7.74
C PHE A 130 -2.67 -2.17 7.92
N ASN A 131 -1.92 -1.76 8.95
CA ASN A 131 -0.58 -2.30 9.20
C ASN A 131 -0.18 -2.16 10.66
N SER A 132 -1.13 -2.33 11.59
CA SER A 132 -0.82 -2.37 13.01
C SER A 132 -0.01 -3.63 13.33
N ASN A 133 0.96 -3.48 14.22
CA ASN A 133 1.68 -4.59 14.81
C ASN A 133 1.17 -4.79 16.24
N ALA A 134 0.94 -6.03 16.67
CA ALA A 134 0.49 -6.34 18.04
C ALA A 134 1.36 -5.71 19.14
N LYS A 135 2.65 -5.49 18.86
CA LYS A 135 3.60 -4.84 19.79
C LYS A 135 3.51 -3.31 19.81
N GLN A 136 2.79 -2.70 18.88
CA GLN A 136 2.71 -1.25 18.69
C GLN A 136 1.28 -0.76 18.93
N LYS A 137 1.03 -0.18 20.11
CA LYS A 137 -0.22 0.56 20.36
C LYS A 137 -0.13 1.93 19.71
N ILE A 138 -0.96 2.19 18.70
CA ILE A 138 -1.07 3.51 18.06
C ILE A 138 -2.29 4.21 18.65
N ASN A 139 -2.03 5.30 19.38
CA ASN A 139 -3.08 6.05 20.05
C ASN A 139 -3.79 6.98 19.07
N LYS A 140 -3.04 7.58 18.14
CA LYS A 140 -3.57 8.45 17.11
C LYS A 140 -3.99 7.63 15.89
N LYS A 141 -5.26 7.23 15.82
CA LYS A 141 -5.84 6.51 14.67
C LYS A 141 -6.21 7.46 13.52
N VAL A 142 -6.41 6.89 12.33
CA VAL A 142 -7.03 7.62 11.22
C VAL A 142 -8.47 7.97 11.56
N ASP A 143 -8.86 9.21 11.29
CA ASP A 143 -10.20 9.75 11.51
C ASP A 143 -11.03 9.60 10.24
N PHE A 144 -11.64 8.43 10.06
CA PHE A 144 -12.39 8.10 8.84
C PHE A 144 -13.61 9.01 8.61
N LYS A 145 -14.09 9.74 9.62
CA LYS A 145 -15.17 10.74 9.47
C LYS A 145 -14.74 11.96 8.66
N ALA A 146 -13.43 12.17 8.49
CA ALA A 146 -12.88 13.25 7.68
C ALA A 146 -12.79 12.91 6.17
N PHE A 147 -13.31 11.75 5.75
CA PHE A 147 -13.25 11.26 4.37
C PHE A 147 -14.66 11.11 3.78
N ASP A 148 -14.82 11.54 2.54
CA ASP A 148 -16.08 11.46 1.80
C ASP A 148 -16.28 10.09 1.16
N LEU A 149 -15.18 9.40 0.85
CA LEU A 149 -15.19 8.07 0.25
C LEU A 149 -14.04 7.23 0.83
N VAL A 150 -14.37 6.01 1.25
CA VAL A 150 -13.40 5.11 1.90
C VAL A 150 -13.51 3.72 1.32
N ALA A 151 -12.41 3.23 0.76
CA ALA A 151 -12.20 1.82 0.50
C ALA A 151 -10.81 1.40 0.99
N VAL A 152 -10.71 0.16 1.48
CA VAL A 152 -9.48 -0.44 1.99
C VAL A 152 -9.18 -1.75 1.26
N ARG A 153 -7.90 -2.15 1.25
CA ARG A 153 -7.46 -3.40 0.63
C ARG A 153 -7.55 -4.63 1.55
N ASP A 154 -7.94 -4.41 2.80
CA ASP A 154 -8.15 -5.44 3.81
C ASP A 154 -9.59 -5.96 3.69
N PHE A 155 -9.74 -7.16 3.14
CA PHE A 155 -11.05 -7.76 2.84
C PHE A 155 -11.84 -8.02 4.12
N LYS A 156 -13.12 -7.59 4.13
CA LYS A 156 -14.06 -7.72 5.27
C LYS A 156 -13.57 -7.06 6.58
N TYR A 157 -12.65 -6.09 6.50
CA TYR A 157 -12.19 -5.35 7.67
C TYR A 157 -13.21 -4.28 8.08
N ASN A 158 -13.84 -4.42 9.25
CA ASN A 158 -14.75 -3.44 9.86
C ASN A 158 -15.77 -2.80 8.89
N ASP A 159 -16.38 -3.63 8.03
CA ASP A 159 -17.39 -3.22 7.04
C ASP A 159 -16.94 -2.18 6.01
N PHE A 160 -15.65 -1.86 5.93
CA PHE A 160 -15.14 -0.99 4.87
C PHE A 160 -15.32 -1.66 3.50
N ARG A 161 -15.64 -0.84 2.49
CA ARG A 161 -15.65 -1.30 1.10
C ARG A 161 -14.27 -1.86 0.74
N TYR A 162 -14.27 -3.05 0.17
CA TYR A 162 -13.06 -3.67 -0.34
C TYR A 162 -12.76 -3.16 -1.75
N VAL A 163 -11.57 -2.61 -1.93
CA VAL A 163 -10.96 -2.33 -3.24
C VAL A 163 -9.51 -2.81 -3.13
N PRO A 164 -8.96 -3.56 -4.09
CA PRO A 164 -7.63 -4.13 -3.92
C PRO A 164 -6.54 -3.10 -4.28
N CYS A 165 -5.27 -3.49 -4.06
CA CYS A 165 -4.15 -2.63 -4.37
C CYS A 165 -4.04 -2.33 -5.87
N ALA A 166 -3.83 -1.05 -6.22
CA ALA A 166 -3.68 -0.50 -7.58
C ALA A 166 -2.78 -1.31 -8.52
N THR A 167 -1.80 -2.00 -7.94
CA THR A 167 -0.79 -2.75 -8.69
C THR A 167 -1.38 -3.91 -9.52
N CYS A 168 -2.67 -4.26 -9.38
CA CYS A 168 -3.35 -5.13 -10.35
C CYS A 168 -3.42 -4.54 -11.76
N ALA A 169 -3.21 -3.23 -11.92
CA ALA A 169 -3.11 -2.57 -13.22
C ALA A 169 -1.72 -2.71 -13.86
N LEU A 170 -0.75 -3.35 -13.21
CA LEU A 170 0.58 -3.62 -13.80
C LEU A 170 0.44 -4.51 -15.04
N PRO A 171 0.88 -4.07 -16.23
CA PRO A 171 0.85 -4.88 -17.45
C PRO A 171 1.65 -6.17 -17.32
N GLU A 172 2.74 -6.16 -16.55
CA GLU A 172 3.64 -7.29 -16.38
C GLU A 172 2.98 -8.48 -15.67
N LEU A 173 1.87 -8.27 -14.94
CA LEU A 173 1.11 -9.35 -14.29
C LEU A 173 0.32 -10.21 -15.28
N GLN A 174 0.05 -9.70 -16.49
CA GLN A 174 -0.63 -10.43 -17.56
C GLN A 174 0.33 -11.20 -18.46
N GLN A 175 1.63 -10.97 -18.31
CA GLN A 175 2.64 -11.62 -19.14
C GLN A 175 2.86 -13.07 -18.70
N GLU A 176 3.17 -13.92 -19.67
CA GLU A 176 3.64 -15.27 -19.41
C GLU A 176 5.14 -15.28 -19.11
N TYR A 177 5.53 -16.12 -18.16
CA TYR A 177 6.92 -16.29 -17.76
C TYR A 177 7.26 -17.77 -17.80
N PRO A 178 8.35 -18.18 -18.49
CA PRO A 178 8.77 -19.56 -18.45
C PRO A 178 9.13 -19.95 -17.03
N VAL A 179 8.63 -21.10 -16.58
CA VAL A 179 8.97 -21.66 -15.28
C VAL A 179 10.45 -22.02 -15.27
N LYS A 180 11.18 -21.48 -14.28
CA LYS A 180 12.61 -21.73 -14.07
C LYS A 180 12.91 -22.43 -12.75
N ARG A 181 11.98 -22.36 -11.79
CA ARG A 181 12.13 -22.97 -10.47
C ARG A 181 10.79 -23.47 -9.96
N TYR A 182 10.84 -24.60 -9.25
CA TYR A 182 9.68 -25.12 -8.54
C TYR A 182 9.28 -24.17 -7.41
N ILE A 183 10.26 -23.76 -6.57
CA ILE A 183 10.05 -22.90 -5.42
C ILE A 183 10.92 -21.65 -5.51
N GLY A 184 10.33 -20.47 -5.30
CA GLY A 184 11.04 -19.20 -5.18
C GLY A 184 10.66 -18.45 -3.91
N VAL A 185 11.63 -17.83 -3.24
CA VAL A 185 11.41 -17.08 -2.00
C VAL A 185 11.49 -15.57 -2.23
N VAL A 186 10.45 -14.83 -1.82
CA VAL A 186 10.47 -13.36 -1.79
C VAL A 186 10.37 -12.89 -0.34
N ALA A 187 11.51 -12.57 0.26
CA ALA A 187 11.57 -12.14 1.65
C ALA A 187 11.36 -10.63 1.82
N HIS A 188 10.85 -10.21 2.96
CA HIS A 188 10.86 -8.82 3.38
C HIS A 188 12.31 -8.41 3.72
N LYS A 189 12.76 -7.29 3.19
CA LYS A 189 14.14 -6.78 3.32
C LYS A 189 14.67 -6.63 4.76
N ASP A 190 13.77 -6.48 5.73
CA ASP A 190 14.10 -6.31 7.15
C ASP A 190 14.08 -7.65 7.93
N VAL A 191 13.89 -8.77 7.23
CA VAL A 191 13.78 -10.13 7.80
C VAL A 191 14.72 -11.18 7.17
N PRO A 192 15.78 -10.86 6.39
CA PRO A 192 16.54 -11.90 5.70
C PRO A 192 17.24 -12.88 6.66
N HIS A 193 17.47 -12.49 7.93
CA HIS A 193 18.15 -13.30 8.94
C HIS A 193 17.22 -14.15 9.82
N HIS A 194 15.90 -14.12 9.59
CA HIS A 194 14.91 -14.92 10.35
C HIS A 194 14.04 -15.77 9.44
N LEU A 195 14.58 -16.17 8.29
CA LEU A 195 13.95 -17.14 7.42
C LEU A 195 13.98 -18.51 8.14
N PRO A 196 12.90 -19.31 8.06
CA PRO A 196 12.95 -20.71 8.46
C PRO A 196 14.13 -21.43 7.79
N GLN A 197 14.78 -22.35 8.49
CA GLN A 197 15.97 -23.04 7.97
C GLN A 197 15.64 -23.82 6.70
N GLU A 198 14.43 -24.36 6.64
CA GLU A 198 13.83 -25.13 5.56
C GLU A 198 13.72 -24.34 4.24
N ILE A 199 13.83 -23.00 4.29
CA ILE A 199 13.69 -22.15 3.10
C ILE A 199 15.01 -21.54 2.64
N HIS A 200 16.13 -21.84 3.32
CA HIS A 200 17.42 -21.23 3.02
C HIS A 200 18.04 -21.69 1.69
N GLU A 201 17.74 -22.91 1.27
CA GLU A 201 18.28 -23.56 0.08
C GLU A 201 17.68 -23.05 -1.24
N PHE A 202 16.49 -22.45 -1.18
CA PHE A 202 15.80 -21.96 -2.37
C PHE A 202 16.39 -20.64 -2.88
N ASP A 203 16.30 -20.45 -4.19
CA ASP A 203 16.47 -19.16 -4.84
C ASP A 203 15.64 -18.10 -4.10
N LYS A 204 16.27 -16.95 -3.81
CA LYS A 204 15.64 -15.91 -3.02
C LYS A 204 16.00 -14.51 -3.48
N ILE A 205 15.00 -13.64 -3.43
CA ILE A 205 15.16 -12.19 -3.53
C ILE A 205 14.48 -11.52 -2.35
N THR A 206 14.68 -10.21 -2.21
CA THR A 206 13.96 -9.42 -1.21
C THR A 206 12.98 -8.45 -1.88
N ASN A 207 12.01 -7.93 -1.12
CA ASN A 207 11.08 -6.91 -1.59
C ASN A 207 11.73 -5.52 -1.85
N SER A 208 13.07 -5.43 -1.86
CA SER A 208 13.81 -4.30 -2.39
C SER A 208 14.39 -4.51 -3.79
N ALA A 209 14.26 -5.72 -4.35
CA ALA A 209 14.54 -5.99 -5.76
C ALA A 209 13.69 -5.09 -6.68
N SER A 210 14.16 -4.83 -7.90
CA SER A 210 13.43 -3.97 -8.83
C SER A 210 12.04 -4.55 -9.16
N LEU A 211 11.09 -3.73 -9.63
CA LEU A 211 9.77 -4.23 -10.03
C LEU A 211 9.88 -5.34 -11.08
N LYS A 212 10.65 -5.09 -12.14
CA LYS A 212 10.89 -6.06 -13.21
C LYS A 212 11.45 -7.38 -12.68
N GLU A 213 12.43 -7.30 -11.79
CA GLU A 213 13.04 -8.48 -11.16
C GLU A 213 12.05 -9.23 -10.28
N MET A 214 11.26 -8.52 -9.44
CA MET A 214 10.24 -9.15 -8.60
C MET A 214 9.17 -9.87 -9.41
N ILE A 215 8.62 -9.21 -10.44
CA ILE A 215 7.56 -9.81 -11.27
C ILE A 215 8.12 -11.00 -12.06
N ALA A 216 9.31 -10.87 -12.66
CA ALA A 216 9.94 -11.98 -13.38
C ALA A 216 10.28 -13.16 -12.45
N PHE A 217 10.74 -12.89 -11.23
CA PHE A 217 11.04 -13.92 -10.24
C PHE A 217 9.77 -14.68 -9.81
N ILE A 218 8.69 -13.96 -9.49
CA ILE A 218 7.38 -14.53 -9.15
C ILE A 218 6.83 -15.34 -10.34
N GLY A 219 6.79 -14.73 -11.53
CA GLY A 219 6.26 -15.35 -12.75
C GLY A 219 6.99 -16.63 -13.15
N SER A 220 8.30 -16.71 -12.93
CA SER A 220 9.11 -17.88 -13.25
C SER A 220 9.19 -18.94 -12.14
N SER A 221 8.41 -18.78 -11.06
CA SER A 221 8.28 -19.77 -9.98
C SER A 221 6.92 -20.47 -10.07
N GLU A 222 6.85 -21.76 -9.74
CA GLU A 222 5.55 -22.47 -9.61
C GLU A 222 4.89 -22.17 -8.26
N VAL A 223 5.70 -22.19 -7.20
CA VAL A 223 5.32 -21.87 -5.82
C VAL A 223 6.16 -20.70 -5.33
N VAL A 224 5.49 -19.72 -4.72
CA VAL A 224 6.14 -18.56 -4.08
C VAL A 224 5.99 -18.65 -2.57
N LEU A 225 7.12 -18.62 -1.88
CA LEU A 225 7.18 -18.48 -0.43
C LEU A 225 7.50 -17.03 -0.08
N THR A 226 6.73 -16.42 0.81
CA THR A 226 6.96 -15.02 1.14
C THR A 226 6.47 -14.63 2.52
N ASN A 227 6.99 -13.53 3.05
CA ASN A 227 6.44 -12.79 4.18
C ASN A 227 6.15 -11.32 3.83
N SER A 228 6.06 -11.00 2.54
CA SER A 228 5.81 -9.66 2.00
C SER A 228 4.42 -9.56 1.40
N TYR A 229 3.66 -8.52 1.77
CA TYR A 229 2.28 -8.33 1.30
C TYR A 229 2.16 -8.30 -0.23
N HIS A 230 2.98 -7.46 -0.88
CA HIS A 230 2.90 -7.32 -2.34
C HIS A 230 3.38 -8.57 -3.07
N ALA A 231 4.28 -9.34 -2.48
CA ALA A 231 4.69 -10.62 -3.06
C ALA A 231 3.57 -11.66 -2.98
N VAL A 232 2.82 -11.73 -1.87
CA VAL A 232 1.59 -12.55 -1.80
C VAL A 232 0.63 -12.11 -2.89
N TYR A 233 0.31 -10.81 -2.91
CA TYR A 233 -0.67 -10.26 -3.84
C TYR A 233 -0.31 -10.55 -5.30
N TRP A 234 0.90 -10.23 -5.75
CA TRP A 234 1.32 -10.48 -7.13
C TRP A 234 1.40 -11.97 -7.46
N SER A 235 1.80 -12.84 -6.53
CA SER A 235 1.78 -14.30 -6.75
C SER A 235 0.38 -14.80 -7.06
N ILE A 236 -0.61 -14.34 -6.28
CA ILE A 236 -2.02 -14.67 -6.50
C ILE A 236 -2.49 -14.15 -7.88
N LEU A 237 -2.21 -12.89 -8.20
CA LEU A 237 -2.62 -12.29 -9.49
C LEU A 237 -1.97 -12.97 -10.70
N MET A 238 -0.76 -13.50 -10.55
CA MET A 238 -0.02 -14.25 -11.56
C MET A 238 -0.30 -15.76 -11.54
N LYS A 239 -1.38 -16.18 -10.85
CA LYS A 239 -1.86 -17.57 -10.78
C LYS A 239 -0.81 -18.54 -10.22
N LYS A 240 -0.01 -18.10 -9.26
CA LYS A 240 0.99 -18.93 -8.57
C LYS A 240 0.44 -19.45 -7.26
N LYS A 241 0.88 -20.65 -6.87
CA LYS A 241 0.68 -21.13 -5.50
C LYS A 241 1.50 -20.23 -4.56
N CYS A 242 0.87 -19.75 -3.49
CA CYS A 242 1.53 -18.84 -2.55
C CYS A 242 1.45 -19.38 -1.13
N ILE A 243 2.59 -19.39 -0.45
CA ILE A 243 2.74 -19.77 0.95
C ILE A 243 3.30 -18.58 1.73
N LEU A 244 2.59 -18.18 2.77
CA LEU A 244 2.95 -17.11 3.67
C LEU A 244 3.70 -17.66 4.88
N PHE A 245 4.88 -17.15 5.19
CA PHE A 245 5.61 -17.49 6.41
C PHE A 245 5.81 -16.27 7.31
N ALA A 246 5.94 -16.52 8.61
CA ALA A 246 6.27 -15.51 9.63
C ALA A 246 5.56 -14.14 9.47
N PRO A 247 4.21 -14.08 9.37
CA PRO A 247 3.49 -12.81 9.31
C PRO A 247 3.73 -11.95 10.55
N ARG A 248 3.79 -10.62 10.40
CA ARG A 248 4.18 -9.68 11.48
C ARG A 248 3.22 -8.51 11.73
N SER A 249 2.08 -8.48 11.05
CA SER A 249 1.10 -7.38 11.15
C SER A 249 -0.29 -7.88 10.80
N GLU A 250 -1.33 -7.17 11.25
CA GLU A 250 -2.73 -7.57 11.02
C GLU A 250 -3.12 -7.72 9.54
N LYS A 251 -2.44 -7.01 8.63
CA LYS A 251 -2.76 -7.02 7.18
C LYS A 251 -2.74 -8.41 6.54
N TYR A 252 -2.08 -9.38 7.16
CA TYR A 252 -2.01 -10.73 6.62
C TYR A 252 -3.28 -11.55 6.88
N ASP A 253 -4.17 -11.08 7.75
CA ASP A 253 -5.41 -11.76 8.13
C ASP A 253 -6.58 -11.44 7.18
N PHE A 254 -6.40 -10.46 6.28
CA PHE A 254 -7.49 -9.86 5.48
C PHE A 254 -7.25 -9.93 3.97
N TYR A 255 -6.61 -10.99 3.47
CA TYR A 255 -6.59 -11.26 2.04
C TYR A 255 -7.94 -11.81 1.58
N LYS A 256 -8.49 -11.23 0.50
CA LYS A 256 -9.64 -11.83 -0.19
C LYS A 256 -9.33 -13.22 -0.76
N TYR A 257 -8.11 -13.36 -1.27
CA TYR A 257 -7.54 -14.59 -1.79
C TYR A 257 -6.39 -15.03 -0.87
N PRO A 258 -6.68 -15.78 0.19
CA PRO A 258 -5.68 -16.10 1.19
C PRO A 258 -4.60 -17.05 0.63
N PRO A 259 -3.31 -16.81 0.93
CA PRO A 259 -2.26 -17.81 0.77
C PRO A 259 -2.40 -18.90 1.83
N VAL A 260 -1.72 -20.04 1.66
CA VAL A 260 -1.55 -21.02 2.74
C VAL A 260 -0.51 -20.51 3.74
N LEU A 261 -0.76 -20.67 5.03
CA LEU A 261 0.23 -20.35 6.07
C LEU A 261 1.23 -21.50 6.21
N PHE A 262 2.53 -21.18 6.23
CA PHE A 262 3.58 -22.16 6.40
C PHE A 262 3.43 -22.90 7.74
N SER A 263 3.26 -24.22 7.68
CA SER A 263 3.04 -25.09 8.83
C SER A 263 4.31 -25.74 9.38
N GLY A 264 5.41 -25.65 8.64
CA GLY A 264 6.63 -26.44 8.86
C GLY A 264 6.75 -27.65 7.92
N ASP A 265 5.66 -28.02 7.22
CA ASP A 265 5.63 -29.08 6.21
C ASP A 265 5.31 -28.49 4.84
N LEU A 266 6.37 -28.24 4.06
CA LEU A 266 6.24 -27.56 2.78
C LEU A 266 5.48 -28.40 1.73
N ALA A 267 5.64 -29.72 1.74
CA ALA A 267 4.95 -30.58 0.79
C ALA A 267 3.44 -30.55 1.03
N LYS A 268 3.04 -30.63 2.30
CA LYS A 268 1.63 -30.45 2.70
C LYS A 268 1.11 -29.08 2.32
N ASP A 269 1.83 -28.01 2.65
CA ASP A 269 1.38 -26.64 2.37
C ASP A 269 1.21 -26.38 0.87
N ILE A 270 2.11 -26.90 0.03
CA ILE A 270 2.01 -26.81 -1.44
C ILE A 270 0.79 -27.58 -1.97
N SER A 271 0.46 -28.73 -1.38
CA SER A 271 -0.72 -29.52 -1.78
C SER A 271 -2.03 -28.78 -1.49
N GLN A 272 -2.05 -27.95 -0.45
CA GLN A 272 -3.22 -27.15 -0.03
C GLN A 272 -3.31 -25.79 -0.74
N ALA A 273 -2.21 -25.29 -1.30
CA ALA A 273 -2.17 -23.98 -1.92
C ALA A 273 -3.07 -23.89 -3.16
N VAL A 274 -3.95 -22.90 -3.16
CA VAL A 274 -4.96 -22.66 -4.20
C VAL A 274 -4.45 -21.64 -5.22
N ILE A 275 -4.79 -21.87 -6.49
CA ILE A 275 -4.63 -20.90 -7.58
C ILE A 275 -5.97 -20.21 -7.80
N TYR A 276 -5.97 -18.89 -7.89
CA TYR A 276 -7.18 -18.07 -8.08
C TYR A 276 -7.20 -17.51 -9.50
N PRO A 277 -7.83 -18.20 -10.48
CA PRO A 277 -7.70 -17.86 -11.90
C PRO A 277 -8.25 -16.48 -12.27
N ASP A 278 -9.28 -16.01 -11.55
CA ASP A 278 -9.98 -14.75 -11.85
C ASP A 278 -9.52 -13.57 -10.98
N ALA A 279 -8.57 -13.79 -10.07
CA ALA A 279 -8.17 -12.79 -9.08
C ALA A 279 -7.70 -11.46 -9.72
N LEU A 280 -6.95 -11.53 -10.82
CA LEU A 280 -6.49 -10.35 -11.55
C LEU A 280 -7.65 -9.56 -12.16
N LYS A 281 -8.51 -10.24 -12.93
CA LYS A 281 -9.64 -9.61 -13.62
C LYS A 281 -10.61 -8.97 -12.63
N GLU A 282 -10.94 -9.68 -11.56
CA GLU A 282 -11.81 -9.14 -10.51
C GLU A 282 -11.16 -7.95 -9.79
N SER A 283 -9.85 -8.01 -9.55
CA SER A 283 -9.14 -6.91 -8.89
C SER A 283 -9.11 -5.65 -9.75
N GLN A 284 -8.93 -5.81 -11.06
CA GLN A 284 -9.00 -4.71 -12.02
C GLN A 284 -10.39 -4.09 -12.04
N ALA A 285 -11.45 -4.90 -12.17
CA ALA A 285 -12.83 -4.42 -12.20
C ALA A 285 -13.20 -3.60 -10.95
N LEU A 286 -12.86 -4.09 -9.75
CA LEU A 286 -13.09 -3.37 -8.49
C LEU A 286 -12.30 -2.07 -8.39
N THR A 287 -11.09 -2.04 -8.95
CA THR A 287 -10.27 -0.82 -8.97
C THR A 287 -10.85 0.23 -9.92
N ASP A 288 -11.26 -0.20 -11.11
CA ASP A 288 -11.83 0.67 -12.14
C ASP A 288 -13.19 1.26 -11.68
N GLU A 289 -14.03 0.46 -11.03
CA GLU A 289 -15.29 0.92 -10.43
C GLU A 289 -15.03 2.06 -9.41
N PHE A 290 -14.06 1.86 -8.51
CA PHE A 290 -13.74 2.86 -7.50
C PHE A 290 -13.14 4.14 -8.10
N VAL A 291 -12.40 4.04 -9.21
CA VAL A 291 -11.93 5.21 -9.96
C VAL A 291 -13.13 6.05 -10.43
N GLN A 292 -14.19 5.42 -10.95
CA GLN A 292 -15.38 6.15 -11.40
C GLN A 292 -16.10 6.84 -10.24
N ASP A 293 -16.15 6.20 -9.06
CA ASP A 293 -16.71 6.83 -7.85
C ASP A 293 -15.90 8.05 -7.42
N ILE A 294 -14.57 7.98 -7.48
CA ILE A 294 -13.68 9.12 -7.20
C ILE A 294 -13.95 10.26 -8.19
N LYS A 295 -14.01 9.98 -9.49
CA LYS A 295 -14.28 11.01 -10.52
C LYS A 295 -15.62 11.68 -10.27
N SER A 296 -16.65 10.88 -10.05
CA SER A 296 -18.00 11.36 -9.72
C SER A 296 -18.00 12.25 -8.47
N LEU A 297 -17.24 11.87 -7.44
CA LEU A 297 -17.06 12.68 -6.24
C LEU A 297 -16.39 14.01 -6.56
N ILE A 298 -15.33 14.04 -7.37
CA ILE A 298 -14.58 15.26 -7.71
C ILE A 298 -15.45 16.22 -8.54
N GLU A 299 -16.19 15.70 -9.52
CA GLU A 299 -17.02 16.47 -10.45
C GLU A 299 -18.28 17.08 -9.82
N LYS A 300 -18.84 16.46 -8.77
CA LYS A 300 -19.96 17.04 -8.02
C LYS A 300 -19.59 18.44 -7.51
N LYS A 301 -20.16 19.48 -8.14
CA LYS A 301 -20.06 20.86 -7.63
C LYS A 301 -20.72 20.91 -6.27
N GLY A 302 -19.99 21.39 -5.25
CA GLY A 302 -20.57 21.62 -3.94
C GLY A 302 -21.65 22.69 -4.08
N ASN A 303 -22.90 22.35 -3.78
CA ASN A 303 -23.91 23.33 -3.45
C ASN A 303 -23.52 23.91 -2.08
N TYR A 304 -22.66 24.93 -2.08
CA TYR A 304 -22.37 25.76 -0.92
C TYR A 304 -23.21 27.02 -0.98
#